data_AF-A0A8S2K868-F1
#
_entry.id   AF-A0A8S2K868-F1
#
_cell.length_a   1.000
_cell.length_b   1.000
_cell.length_c   1.000
_cell.angle_alpha   90.00
_cell.angle_beta   90.00
_cell.angle_gamma   90.00
#
_symmetry.space_group_name_H-M   'P 1'
#
loop_
_entity.id
_entity.type
_entity.pdbx_description
1 polymer ?
#
loop_
_entity_poly.entity_id
_entity_poly.type
_entity_poly.pdbx_seq_one_letter_code
_entity_poly.pdbx_strand_id
1 'polypeptide(L)'
;MTDDQNVLFSTEVDAFVEALESFEVEDIGKSRLPMSVTSRLLDNFDFILLLVDFIEMKPWEKTINDGTYMRHIEGKWQKISMEDRYIVPKIEGQVWLALYQLLLSPHCLQKYEYTEYNKNRITKLRAHLNEVILDQMPHLIQLQRFLEQLSFMEPPTAKKQLVLEQVAELYDRIVRKYKNQWRTLAETQAKTVLNPSDSEARQQAARWANTMNFDILETVINEAPKCAICGEQATKRCSRCQREWYCRRECQVKHWPKHKNMCDMIIEVAKSETSNNSQ
;
A
#
# COMPACT_ATOMS: atom_id res chain seq x y z
N MET A 1 8.63 -33.62 -23.29
CA MET A 1 8.53 -33.32 -21.86
C MET A 1 9.69 -32.41 -21.53
N THR A 2 9.49 -31.12 -21.79
CA THR A 2 10.45 -30.06 -21.49
C THR A 2 10.07 -29.48 -20.15
N ASP A 3 11.04 -29.40 -19.25
CA ASP A 3 10.96 -28.77 -17.93
C ASP A 3 10.62 -27.29 -18.08
N ASP A 4 9.33 -26.96 -18.18
CA ASP A 4 8.78 -25.63 -17.94
C ASP A 4 8.36 -25.54 -16.46
N GLN A 5 9.30 -25.77 -15.53
CA GLN A 5 9.08 -25.52 -14.10
C GLN A 5 9.78 -24.24 -13.67
N ASN A 6 8.97 -23.19 -13.52
CA ASN A 6 9.16 -22.06 -12.61
C ASN A 6 10.54 -21.39 -12.59
N VAL A 7 10.92 -20.76 -13.70
CA VAL A 7 11.86 -19.62 -13.63
C VAL A 7 11.00 -18.37 -13.65
N LEU A 8 10.82 -17.72 -12.49
CA LEU A 8 10.26 -16.37 -12.44
C LEU A 8 11.06 -15.48 -13.39
N PHE A 9 10.40 -14.81 -14.32
CA PHE A 9 11.07 -13.92 -15.26
C PHE A 9 11.72 -12.78 -14.47
N SER A 10 12.87 -12.24 -14.94
CA SER A 10 13.57 -11.16 -14.22
C SER A 10 12.65 -9.96 -13.95
N THR A 11 11.70 -9.71 -14.86
CA THR A 11 10.67 -8.66 -14.74
C THR A 11 9.66 -8.93 -13.62
N GLU A 12 9.36 -10.20 -13.32
CA GLU A 12 8.48 -10.55 -12.20
C GLU A 12 9.20 -10.31 -10.87
N VAL A 13 10.48 -10.68 -10.79
CA VAL A 13 11.32 -10.41 -9.60
C VAL A 13 11.45 -8.91 -9.35
N ASP A 14 11.72 -8.11 -10.38
CA ASP A 14 11.80 -6.65 -10.25
C ASP A 14 10.45 -6.07 -9.78
N ALA A 15 9.32 -6.52 -10.33
CA ALA A 15 7.99 -6.09 -9.88
C ALA A 15 7.67 -6.51 -8.43
N PHE A 16 8.09 -7.70 -8.01
CA PHE A 16 7.95 -8.14 -6.62
C PHE A 16 8.81 -7.30 -5.67
N VAL A 17 10.03 -6.95 -6.06
CA VAL A 17 10.91 -6.09 -5.27
C VAL A 17 10.32 -4.67 -5.15
N GLU A 18 9.78 -4.10 -6.23
CA GLU A 18 9.06 -2.83 -6.18
C GLU A 18 7.82 -2.89 -5.27
N ALA A 19 7.05 -3.99 -5.33
CA ALA A 19 5.92 -4.20 -4.44
C ALA A 19 6.35 -4.29 -2.96
N LEU A 20 7.50 -4.91 -2.67
CA LEU A 20 8.07 -4.97 -1.33
C LEU A 20 8.68 -3.65 -0.85
N GLU A 21 9.17 -2.79 -1.75
CA GLU A 21 9.66 -1.45 -1.37
C GLU A 21 8.51 -0.50 -1.00
N SER A 22 7.36 -0.65 -1.65
CA SER A 22 6.12 0.08 -1.37
C SER A 22 5.30 -0.51 -0.23
N PHE A 23 5.69 -1.68 0.27
CA PHE A 23 5.06 -2.34 1.39
C PHE A 23 5.39 -1.61 2.70
N GLU A 24 4.36 -1.07 3.35
CA GLU A 24 4.49 -0.41 4.64
C GLU A 24 3.94 -1.29 5.77
N VAL A 25 4.78 -1.56 6.75
CA VAL A 25 4.47 -2.43 7.89
C VAL A 25 3.44 -1.81 8.84
N GLU A 26 3.05 -0.55 8.64
CA GLU A 26 1.96 0.08 9.38
C GLU A 26 0.62 -0.66 9.24
N ASP A 27 0.47 -1.49 8.21
CA ASP A 27 -0.75 -2.23 7.89
C ASP A 27 -0.83 -3.62 8.53
N ILE A 28 0.26 -4.17 9.06
CA ILE A 28 0.30 -5.54 9.59
C ILE A 28 0.33 -5.55 11.13
N GLY A 29 -0.27 -6.57 11.74
CA GLY A 29 -0.12 -6.89 13.17
C GLY A 29 -0.68 -5.91 14.20
N LYS A 30 -1.20 -4.73 13.82
CA LYS A 30 -1.97 -3.86 14.73
C LYS A 30 -3.21 -4.62 15.23
N SER A 31 -3.68 -4.30 16.43
CA SER A 31 -4.81 -4.92 17.15
C SER A 31 -6.19 -4.82 16.44
N ARG A 32 -6.23 -4.43 15.17
CA ARG A 32 -7.43 -4.16 14.37
C ARG A 32 -7.42 -4.79 12.98
N LEU A 33 -6.48 -5.68 12.65
CA LEU A 33 -6.60 -6.42 11.39
C LEU A 33 -7.92 -7.21 11.38
N PRO A 34 -8.78 -7.03 10.36
CA PRO A 34 -10.00 -7.83 10.23
C PRO A 34 -9.65 -9.33 10.20
N MET A 35 -10.46 -10.14 10.87
CA MET A 35 -10.21 -11.60 10.99
C MET A 35 -10.03 -12.30 9.63
N SER A 36 -10.72 -11.83 8.59
CA SER A 36 -10.57 -12.31 7.21
C SER A 36 -9.19 -12.02 6.62
N VAL A 37 -8.65 -10.82 6.85
CA VAL A 37 -7.31 -10.44 6.40
C VAL A 37 -6.28 -11.31 7.12
N THR A 38 -6.40 -11.48 8.44
CA THR A 38 -5.51 -12.36 9.20
C THR A 38 -5.60 -13.82 8.75
N SER A 39 -6.80 -14.33 8.43
CA SER A 39 -6.95 -15.69 7.86
C SER A 39 -6.26 -15.82 6.51
N ARG A 40 -6.45 -14.86 5.60
CA ARG A 40 -5.82 -14.94 4.28
C ARG A 40 -4.30 -14.87 4.38
N LEU A 41 -3.78 -13.96 5.22
CA LEU A 41 -2.34 -13.82 5.43
C LEU A 41 -1.72 -15.10 6.01
N LEU A 42 -2.31 -15.67 7.06
CA LEU A 42 -1.71 -16.79 7.79
C LEU A 42 -2.05 -18.16 7.18
N ASP A 43 -3.31 -18.38 6.83
CA ASP A 43 -3.82 -19.71 6.46
C ASP A 43 -3.75 -19.96 4.95
N ASN A 44 -4.10 -18.96 4.12
CA ASN A 44 -4.19 -19.15 2.66
C ASN A 44 -2.85 -18.91 1.97
N PHE A 45 -2.12 -17.87 2.37
CA PHE A 45 -0.89 -17.43 1.71
C PHE A 45 0.39 -17.74 2.49
N ASP A 46 0.28 -18.18 3.76
CA ASP A 46 1.39 -18.38 4.70
C ASP A 46 2.47 -17.28 4.59
N PHE A 47 2.02 -16.04 4.82
CA PHE A 47 2.84 -14.85 4.62
C PHE A 47 4.09 -14.85 5.51
N ILE A 48 4.06 -15.58 6.64
CA ILE A 48 5.23 -15.76 7.50
C ILE A 48 6.33 -16.51 6.74
N LEU A 49 6.02 -17.65 6.12
CA LEU A 49 7.01 -18.41 5.36
C LEU A 49 7.49 -17.68 4.11
N LEU A 50 6.61 -16.91 3.46
CA LEU A 50 7.00 -16.06 2.34
C LEU A 50 8.05 -15.02 2.74
N LEU A 51 7.83 -14.33 3.88
CA LEU A 51 8.78 -13.35 4.39
C LEU A 51 10.09 -14.01 4.86
N VAL A 52 10.03 -15.24 5.40
CA VAL A 52 11.23 -16.05 5.69
C VAL A 52 12.02 -16.31 4.41
N ASP A 53 11.36 -16.71 3.32
CA ASP A 53 12.01 -16.93 2.02
C ASP A 53 12.67 -15.65 1.51
N PHE A 54 12.05 -14.48 1.70
CA PHE A 54 12.67 -13.22 1.30
C PHE A 54 13.94 -12.87 2.09
N ILE A 55 13.99 -13.17 3.38
CA ILE A 55 15.22 -12.99 4.17
C ILE A 55 16.32 -13.97 3.73
N GLU A 56 15.97 -15.20 3.36
CA GLU A 56 16.93 -16.20 2.87
C GLU A 56 17.46 -15.85 1.47
N MET A 57 16.57 -15.47 0.54
CA MET A 57 16.91 -15.23 -0.86
C MET A 57 17.47 -13.82 -1.11
N LYS A 58 17.08 -12.83 -0.31
CA LYS A 58 17.39 -11.39 -0.49
C LYS A 58 17.19 -10.91 -1.94
N PRO A 59 15.95 -10.95 -2.48
CA PRO A 59 15.69 -10.62 -3.88
C PRO A 59 16.06 -9.17 -4.26
N TRP A 60 16.22 -8.28 -3.28
CA TRP A 60 16.70 -6.91 -3.47
C TRP A 60 18.22 -6.79 -3.61
N GLU A 61 18.98 -7.87 -3.55
CA GLU A 61 20.44 -7.89 -3.69
C GLU A 61 20.86 -8.82 -4.83
N LYS A 62 21.85 -8.40 -5.63
CA LYS A 62 22.46 -9.26 -6.64
C LYS A 62 23.93 -8.95 -6.85
N THR A 63 24.70 -10.00 -7.12
CA THR A 63 26.10 -9.87 -7.53
C THR A 63 26.20 -10.18 -9.00
N ILE A 64 26.67 -9.22 -9.81
CA ILE A 64 26.94 -9.45 -11.24
C ILE A 64 28.23 -10.26 -11.38
N ASN A 65 28.37 -10.99 -12.49
CA ASN A 65 29.56 -11.80 -12.84
C ASN A 65 30.91 -11.06 -12.66
N ASP A 66 30.93 -9.73 -12.80
CA ASP A 66 32.11 -8.89 -12.58
C ASP A 66 32.46 -8.66 -11.10
N GLY A 67 31.81 -9.36 -10.17
CA GLY A 67 31.95 -9.18 -8.72
C GLY A 67 31.34 -7.88 -8.19
N THR A 68 30.62 -7.14 -9.05
CA THR A 68 29.94 -5.90 -8.65
C THR A 68 28.67 -6.23 -7.89
N TYR A 69 28.61 -5.78 -6.64
CA TYR A 69 27.46 -5.94 -5.77
C TYR A 69 26.47 -4.79 -5.98
N MET A 70 25.23 -5.15 -6.28
CA MET A 70 24.13 -4.23 -6.52
C MET A 70 22.96 -4.50 -5.60
N ARG A 71 22.24 -3.43 -5.28
CA ARG A 71 21.05 -3.46 -4.44
C ARG A 71 19.95 -2.63 -5.07
N HIS A 72 18.71 -3.07 -4.92
CA HIS A 72 17.56 -2.32 -5.36
C HIS A 72 17.19 -1.28 -4.30
N ILE A 73 17.15 -0.01 -4.70
CA ILE A 73 16.86 1.14 -3.84
C ILE A 73 16.04 2.14 -4.67
N GLU A 74 14.83 2.45 -4.20
CA GLU A 74 13.93 3.46 -4.79
C GLU A 74 13.58 3.16 -6.26
N GLY A 75 13.16 1.93 -6.55
CA GLY A 75 12.75 1.54 -7.90
C GLY A 75 13.91 1.31 -8.88
N LYS A 76 15.17 1.31 -8.41
CA LYS A 76 16.35 1.17 -9.29
C LYS A 76 17.45 0.33 -8.65
N TRP A 77 18.14 -0.44 -9.50
CA TRP A 77 19.37 -1.15 -9.13
C TRP A 77 20.55 -0.17 -9.03
N GLN A 78 21.17 -0.08 -7.85
CA GLN A 78 22.29 0.80 -7.56
C GLN A 78 23.52 -0.03 -7.13
N LYS A 79 24.72 0.42 -7.54
CA LYS A 79 25.99 -0.19 -7.10
C LYS A 79 26.32 0.27 -5.69
N ILE A 80 26.62 -0.67 -4.81
CA ILE A 80 26.89 -0.39 -3.40
C ILE A 80 28.39 -0.51 -3.11
N SER A 81 28.92 0.45 -2.35
CA SER A 81 30.31 0.46 -1.88
C SER A 81 30.56 -0.70 -0.90
N MET A 82 31.80 -0.94 -0.47
CA MET A 82 32.09 -1.98 0.54
C MET A 82 31.54 -1.62 1.93
N GLU A 83 31.56 -0.33 2.28
CA GLU A 83 31.13 0.18 3.60
C GLU A 83 29.60 0.11 3.74
N ASP A 84 28.89 0.47 2.67
CA ASP A 84 27.43 0.51 2.66
C ASP A 84 26.78 -0.88 2.61
N ARG A 85 27.55 -1.96 2.39
CA ARG A 85 27.00 -3.34 2.38
C ARG A 85 26.42 -3.74 3.71
N TYR A 86 26.98 -3.23 4.80
CA TYR A 86 26.55 -3.54 6.16
C TYR A 86 25.31 -2.74 6.58
N ILE A 87 24.92 -1.71 5.82
CA ILE A 87 23.70 -0.96 6.08
C ILE A 87 22.50 -1.82 5.69
N VAL A 88 21.60 -2.03 6.65
CA VAL A 88 20.35 -2.76 6.41
C VAL A 88 19.46 -1.93 5.49
N PRO A 89 19.05 -2.46 4.34
CA PRO A 89 18.20 -1.70 3.44
C PRO A 89 16.78 -1.60 3.98
N LYS A 90 16.08 -0.51 3.60
CA LYS A 90 14.71 -0.22 4.06
C LYS A 90 13.77 -1.42 3.86
N ILE A 91 13.82 -2.05 2.68
CA ILE A 91 13.02 -3.23 2.34
C ILE A 91 13.27 -4.41 3.30
N GLU A 92 14.52 -4.73 3.61
CA GLU A 92 14.87 -5.78 4.57
C GLU A 92 14.36 -5.43 5.98
N GLY A 93 14.49 -4.16 6.37
CA GLY A 93 13.91 -3.65 7.61
C GLY A 93 12.39 -3.81 7.69
N GLN A 94 11.66 -3.55 6.59
CA GLN A 94 10.21 -3.76 6.54
C GLN A 94 9.86 -5.25 6.67
N VAL A 95 10.58 -6.13 5.97
CA VAL A 95 10.36 -7.60 6.07
C VAL A 95 10.59 -8.08 7.51
N TRP A 96 11.64 -7.61 8.18
CA TRP A 96 11.90 -7.93 9.59
C TRP A 96 10.82 -7.42 10.53
N LEU A 97 10.34 -6.19 10.34
CA LEU A 97 9.26 -5.62 11.14
C LEU A 97 7.94 -6.38 10.93
N ALA A 98 7.63 -6.80 9.71
CA ALA A 98 6.45 -7.61 9.41
C ALA A 98 6.55 -8.99 10.09
N LEU A 99 7.71 -9.65 10.01
CA LEU A 99 7.97 -10.90 10.71
C LEU A 99 7.82 -10.74 12.23
N TYR A 100 8.40 -9.68 12.80
CA TYR A 100 8.26 -9.34 14.21
C TYR A 100 6.78 -9.22 14.62
N GLN A 101 5.98 -8.49 13.85
CA GLN A 101 4.56 -8.31 14.14
C GLN A 101 3.74 -9.59 13.99
N LEU A 102 3.95 -10.37 12.92
CA LEU A 102 3.20 -11.60 12.67
C LEU A 102 3.55 -12.71 13.67
N LEU A 103 4.82 -12.82 14.06
CA LEU A 103 5.29 -13.86 14.98
C LEU A 103 5.13 -13.53 16.45
N LEU A 104 5.04 -12.26 16.84
CA LEU A 104 4.91 -11.86 18.24
C LEU A 104 3.54 -11.29 18.62
N SER A 105 2.67 -11.00 17.65
CA SER A 105 1.30 -10.55 17.95
C SER A 105 0.48 -11.71 18.55
N PRO A 106 -0.15 -11.52 19.73
CA PRO A 106 -0.91 -12.59 20.40
C PRO A 106 -2.01 -13.21 19.54
N HIS A 107 -2.66 -12.40 18.70
CA HIS A 107 -3.74 -12.85 17.82
C HIS A 107 -3.21 -13.77 16.71
N CYS A 108 -2.05 -13.45 16.15
CA CYS A 108 -1.42 -14.27 15.10
C CYS A 108 -0.86 -15.56 15.70
N LEU A 109 -0.24 -15.47 16.89
CA LEU A 109 0.35 -16.61 17.62
C LEU A 109 -0.69 -17.68 17.97
N GLN A 110 -1.91 -17.28 18.35
CA GLN A 110 -2.99 -18.22 18.67
C GLN A 110 -3.62 -18.89 17.43
N LYS A 111 -3.43 -18.29 16.26
CA LYS A 111 -4.05 -18.71 15.00
C LYS A 111 -3.09 -19.51 14.12
N TYR A 112 -1.81 -19.15 14.08
CA TYR A 112 -0.84 -19.77 13.18
C TYR A 112 -0.51 -21.20 13.61
N GLU A 113 -0.61 -22.15 12.67
CA GLU A 113 -0.31 -23.56 12.91
C GLU A 113 1.18 -23.83 12.69
N TYR A 114 1.92 -24.04 13.78
CA TYR A 114 3.34 -24.37 13.72
C TYR A 114 3.55 -25.88 13.50
N THR A 115 3.48 -26.30 12.24
CA THR A 115 3.92 -27.64 11.84
C THR A 115 5.44 -27.78 12.01
N GLU A 116 5.96 -29.02 12.04
CA GLU A 116 7.41 -29.27 12.09
C GLU A 116 8.14 -28.59 10.91
N TYR A 117 7.53 -28.62 9.72
CA TYR A 117 8.06 -27.95 8.53
C TYR A 117 8.13 -26.43 8.70
N ASN A 118 7.02 -25.78 9.07
CA ASN A 118 6.95 -24.33 9.23
C ASN A 118 7.91 -23.86 10.34
N LYS A 119 7.90 -24.57 11.48
CA LYS A 119 8.79 -24.32 12.61
C LYS A 119 10.25 -24.37 12.19
N ASN A 120 10.67 -25.45 11.51
CA ASN A 120 12.07 -25.59 11.08
C ASN A 120 12.50 -24.44 10.16
N ARG A 121 11.64 -24.02 9.23
CA ARG A 121 11.93 -22.87 8.36
C ARG A 121 12.01 -21.56 9.14
N ILE A 122 11.04 -21.25 9.99
CA ILE A 122 11.04 -20.03 10.81
C ILE A 122 12.28 -19.97 11.71
N THR A 123 12.71 -21.10 12.29
CA THR A 123 13.91 -21.10 13.16
C THR A 123 15.23 -20.84 12.43
N LYS A 124 15.28 -20.92 11.09
CA LYS A 124 16.47 -20.54 10.31
C LYS A 124 16.75 -19.04 10.36
N LEU A 125 15.73 -18.21 10.60
CA LEU A 125 15.89 -16.76 10.78
C LEU A 125 16.94 -16.39 11.85
N ARG A 126 17.19 -17.28 12.83
CA ARG A 126 18.23 -17.08 13.85
C ARG A 126 19.61 -16.83 13.25
N ALA A 127 19.96 -17.50 12.14
CA ALA A 127 21.25 -17.33 11.48
C ALA A 127 21.37 -15.96 10.80
N HIS A 128 20.24 -15.32 10.47
CA HIS A 128 20.20 -14.01 9.82
C HIS A 128 20.14 -12.85 10.83
N LEU A 129 19.75 -13.10 12.08
CA LEU A 129 19.79 -12.15 13.20
C LEU A 129 21.20 -12.05 13.81
N ASN A 130 22.14 -11.53 13.02
CA ASN A 130 23.51 -11.28 13.45
C ASN A 130 23.64 -9.94 14.22
N GLU A 131 24.81 -9.70 14.82
CA GLU A 131 25.08 -8.47 15.59
C GLU A 131 24.86 -7.19 14.75
N VAL A 132 25.20 -7.21 13.45
CA VAL A 132 25.02 -6.05 12.56
C VAL A 132 23.54 -5.69 12.38
N ILE A 133 22.67 -6.70 12.21
CA ILE A 133 21.21 -6.49 12.15
C ILE A 133 20.68 -6.02 13.50
N LEU A 134 21.11 -6.63 14.60
CA LEU A 134 20.60 -6.31 15.93
C LEU A 134 21.05 -4.92 16.43
N ASP A 135 22.25 -4.47 16.05
CA ASP A 135 22.74 -3.12 16.35
C ASP A 135 21.91 -2.06 15.63
N GLN A 136 21.54 -2.30 14.37
CA GLN A 136 20.71 -1.40 13.57
C GLN A 136 19.21 -1.51 13.89
N MET A 137 18.76 -2.68 14.36
CA MET A 137 17.35 -2.97 14.67
C MET A 137 17.19 -3.66 16.05
N PRO A 138 17.45 -2.96 17.18
CA PRO A 138 17.48 -3.58 18.51
C PRO A 138 16.15 -4.19 18.97
N HIS A 139 15.02 -3.76 18.40
CA HIS A 139 13.70 -4.33 18.70
C HIS A 139 13.60 -5.81 18.27
N LEU A 140 14.43 -6.27 17.33
CA LEU A 140 14.47 -7.66 16.90
C LEU A 140 15.08 -8.62 17.93
N ILE A 141 15.69 -8.12 19.01
CA ILE A 141 16.17 -8.95 20.12
C ILE A 141 15.03 -9.80 20.71
N GLN A 142 13.82 -9.24 20.78
CA GLN A 142 12.67 -10.01 21.24
C GLN A 142 12.28 -11.12 20.26
N LEU A 143 12.38 -10.86 18.95
CA LEU A 143 12.15 -11.88 17.92
C LEU A 143 13.21 -12.99 18.03
N GLN A 144 14.48 -12.65 18.23
CA GLN A 144 15.56 -13.63 18.46
C GLN A 144 15.25 -14.56 19.64
N ARG A 145 14.87 -13.99 20.79
CA ARG A 145 14.48 -14.76 21.98
C ARG A 145 13.28 -15.66 21.71
N PHE A 146 12.29 -15.17 20.98
CA PHE A 146 11.13 -15.98 20.59
C PHE A 146 11.53 -17.16 19.69
N LEU A 147 12.41 -16.94 18.70
CA LEU A 147 12.90 -18.00 17.82
C LEU A 147 13.73 -19.05 18.58
N GLU A 148 14.49 -18.62 19.58
CA GLU A 148 15.19 -19.54 20.51
C GLU A 148 14.19 -20.37 21.30
N GLN A 149 13.20 -19.74 21.94
CA GLN A 149 12.14 -20.44 22.66
C GLN A 149 11.39 -21.43 21.77
N LEU A 150 11.06 -21.02 20.54
CA LEU A 150 10.40 -21.87 19.56
C LEU A 150 11.25 -23.10 19.22
N SER A 151 12.58 -23.01 19.26
CA SER A 151 13.44 -24.18 19.02
C SER A 151 13.36 -25.24 20.13
N PHE A 152 13.04 -24.86 21.36
CA PHE A 152 12.95 -25.76 22.52
C PHE A 152 11.52 -26.14 22.91
N MET A 153 10.53 -25.32 22.57
CA MET A 153 9.13 -25.53 22.92
C MET A 153 8.26 -25.73 21.69
N GLU A 154 7.22 -26.55 21.84
CA GLU A 154 6.13 -26.61 20.87
C GLU A 154 5.06 -25.58 21.29
N PRO A 155 4.67 -24.68 20.38
CA PRO A 155 3.60 -23.75 20.67
C PRO A 155 2.26 -24.51 20.80
N PRO A 156 1.31 -23.97 21.56
CA PRO A 156 -0.01 -24.59 21.71
C PRO A 156 -0.70 -24.73 20.35
N THR A 157 -1.48 -25.79 20.18
CA THR A 157 -2.19 -26.08 18.93
C THR A 157 -3.06 -24.90 18.51
N ALA A 158 -2.92 -24.49 17.25
CA ALA A 158 -3.70 -23.41 16.65
C ALA A 158 -5.20 -23.67 16.78
N LYS A 159 -5.95 -22.64 17.22
CA LYS A 159 -7.41 -22.73 17.31
C LYS A 159 -8.02 -22.48 15.94
N LYS A 160 -8.44 -23.56 15.25
CA LYS A 160 -9.16 -23.46 13.98
C LYS A 160 -10.52 -22.78 14.21
N GLN A 161 -10.68 -21.56 13.70
CA GLN A 161 -11.93 -20.81 13.73
C GLN A 161 -12.60 -20.87 12.36
N LEU A 162 -13.90 -21.17 12.32
CA LEU A 162 -14.67 -21.08 11.09
C LEU A 162 -14.96 -19.60 10.79
N VAL A 163 -14.38 -19.08 9.71
CA VAL A 163 -14.61 -17.70 9.26
C VAL A 163 -15.66 -17.72 8.14
N LEU A 164 -16.83 -17.15 8.38
CA LEU A 164 -17.83 -16.88 7.34
C LEU A 164 -17.58 -15.47 6.79
N GLU A 165 -17.11 -15.38 5.54
CA GLU A 165 -16.81 -14.11 4.87
C GLU A 165 -17.65 -13.94 3.60
N GLN A 166 -18.15 -12.72 3.37
CA GLN A 166 -18.68 -12.33 2.07
C GLN A 166 -17.52 -11.95 1.14
N VAL A 167 -17.18 -12.84 0.21
CA VAL A 167 -16.14 -12.58 -0.79
C VAL A 167 -16.76 -11.85 -1.98
N ALA A 168 -16.22 -10.68 -2.34
CA ALA A 168 -16.67 -9.96 -3.52
C ALA A 168 -16.28 -10.73 -4.80
N GLU A 169 -17.28 -11.22 -5.54
CA GLU A 169 -17.07 -11.98 -6.78
C GLU A 169 -16.61 -11.12 -7.97
N LEU A 170 -16.25 -9.85 -7.75
CA LEU A 170 -15.93 -8.91 -8.84
C LEU A 170 -14.75 -9.41 -9.66
N TYR A 171 -13.65 -9.80 -9.01
CA TYR A 171 -12.47 -10.32 -9.68
C TYR A 171 -12.80 -11.58 -10.48
N ASP A 172 -13.41 -12.58 -9.84
CA ASP A 172 -13.79 -13.83 -10.50
C ASP A 172 -14.74 -13.61 -11.67
N ARG A 173 -15.70 -12.69 -11.55
CA ARG A 173 -16.61 -12.34 -12.64
C ARG A 173 -15.87 -11.71 -13.80
N ILE A 174 -14.94 -10.78 -13.55
CA ILE A 174 -14.12 -10.16 -14.60
C ILE A 174 -13.26 -11.24 -15.27
N VAL A 175 -12.57 -12.07 -14.48
CA VAL A 175 -11.67 -13.11 -15.00
C VAL A 175 -12.43 -14.13 -15.85
N ARG A 176 -13.61 -14.57 -15.39
CA ARG A 176 -14.47 -15.48 -16.15
C ARG A 176 -15.02 -14.82 -17.41
N LYS A 177 -15.48 -13.56 -17.32
CA LYS A 177 -16.08 -12.82 -18.45
C LYS A 177 -15.08 -12.62 -19.60
N TYR A 178 -13.82 -12.32 -19.28
CA TYR A 178 -12.78 -12.05 -20.27
C TYR A 178 -11.82 -13.23 -20.50
N LYS A 179 -12.19 -14.43 -20.05
CA LYS A 179 -11.42 -15.65 -20.31
C LYS A 179 -11.16 -15.79 -21.81
N ASN A 180 -9.90 -15.99 -22.19
CA ASN A 180 -9.40 -16.06 -23.58
C ASN A 180 -9.48 -14.74 -24.39
N GLN A 181 -9.97 -13.65 -23.81
CA GLN A 181 -10.05 -12.32 -24.45
C GLN A 181 -8.95 -11.36 -23.96
N TRP A 182 -8.09 -11.83 -23.05
CA TRP A 182 -7.02 -11.02 -22.46
C TRP A 182 -6.09 -10.42 -23.51
N ARG A 183 -5.73 -11.19 -24.55
CA ARG A 183 -4.84 -10.71 -25.61
C ARG A 183 -5.46 -9.58 -26.42
N THR A 184 -6.70 -9.75 -26.86
CA THR A 184 -7.43 -8.72 -27.61
C THR A 184 -7.69 -7.48 -26.76
N LEU A 185 -7.96 -7.66 -25.46
CA LEU A 185 -8.16 -6.56 -24.52
C LEU A 185 -6.86 -5.78 -24.31
N ALA A 186 -5.74 -6.48 -24.11
CA ALA A 186 -4.42 -5.87 -23.95
C ALA A 186 -4.00 -5.10 -25.22
N GLU A 187 -4.21 -5.66 -26.41
CA GLU A 187 -3.94 -4.96 -27.68
C GLU A 187 -4.80 -3.70 -27.86
N THR A 188 -6.05 -3.74 -27.41
CA THR A 188 -6.96 -2.59 -27.44
C THR A 188 -6.51 -1.52 -26.44
N GLN A 189 -6.19 -1.92 -25.19
CA GLN A 189 -5.75 -1.01 -24.14
C GLN A 189 -4.36 -0.41 -24.43
N ALA A 190 -3.45 -1.17 -25.04
CA ALA A 190 -2.15 -0.68 -25.47
C ALA A 190 -2.28 0.50 -26.44
N LYS A 191 -3.25 0.44 -27.36
CA LYS A 191 -3.49 1.49 -28.36
C LYS A 191 -4.27 2.70 -27.82
N THR A 192 -5.09 2.52 -26.79
CA THR A 192 -6.08 3.54 -26.37
C THR A 192 -5.83 4.13 -24.99
N VAL A 193 -5.13 3.41 -24.12
CA VAL A 193 -4.95 3.77 -22.70
C VAL A 193 -3.47 3.87 -22.33
N LEU A 194 -2.62 2.94 -22.78
CA LEU A 194 -1.22 2.87 -22.36
C LEU A 194 -0.24 3.64 -23.28
N ASN A 195 -0.68 4.05 -24.46
CA ASN A 195 0.09 4.90 -25.37
C ASN A 195 -0.77 6.04 -25.95
N PRO A 196 -1.34 6.92 -25.11
CA PRO A 196 -2.13 8.05 -25.59
C PRO A 196 -1.21 9.05 -26.29
N SER A 197 -1.69 9.69 -27.36
CA SER A 197 -1.01 10.88 -27.89
C SER A 197 -1.01 12.01 -26.85
N ASP A 198 -0.06 12.95 -26.94
CA ASP A 198 0.01 14.10 -26.00
C ASP A 198 -1.32 14.87 -25.89
N SER A 199 -2.06 14.96 -27.00
CA SER A 199 -3.38 15.59 -27.04
C SER A 199 -4.43 14.81 -26.25
N GLU A 200 -4.44 13.48 -26.37
CA GLU A 200 -5.37 12.60 -25.64
C GLU A 200 -5.02 12.55 -24.15
N ALA A 201 -3.72 12.48 -23.82
CA ALA A 201 -3.25 12.52 -22.45
C ALA A 201 -3.66 13.82 -21.76
N ARG A 202 -3.49 14.98 -22.42
CA ARG A 202 -3.97 16.28 -21.92
C ARG A 202 -5.49 16.30 -21.75
N GLN A 203 -6.25 15.73 -22.69
CA GLN A 203 -7.71 15.68 -22.59
C GLN A 203 -8.17 14.78 -21.43
N GLN A 204 -7.53 13.63 -21.23
CA GLN A 204 -7.81 12.73 -20.11
C GLN A 204 -7.47 13.40 -18.78
N ALA A 205 -6.29 14.03 -18.67
CA ALA A 205 -5.90 14.81 -17.50
C ALA A 205 -6.89 15.94 -17.21
N ALA A 206 -7.35 16.67 -18.23
CA ALA A 206 -8.36 17.71 -18.08
C ALA A 206 -9.71 17.15 -17.61
N ARG A 207 -10.12 15.98 -18.12
CA ARG A 207 -11.34 15.29 -17.64
C ARG A 207 -11.22 14.87 -16.18
N TRP A 208 -10.09 14.30 -15.78
CA TRP A 208 -9.85 13.92 -14.38
C TRP A 208 -9.79 15.12 -13.45
N ALA A 209 -9.08 16.19 -13.84
CA ALA A 209 -9.06 17.46 -13.12
C ALA A 209 -10.46 18.04 -12.96
N ASN A 210 -11.29 17.95 -14.00
CA ASN A 210 -12.69 18.38 -13.94
C ASN A 210 -13.55 17.48 -13.04
N THR A 211 -13.38 16.15 -13.05
CA THR A 211 -14.08 15.26 -12.11
C THR A 211 -13.70 15.54 -10.66
N MET A 212 -12.46 15.96 -10.42
CA MET A 212 -11.98 16.40 -9.10
C MET A 212 -12.33 17.87 -8.78
N ASN A 213 -13.05 18.55 -9.66
CA ASN A 213 -13.57 19.88 -9.37
C ASN A 213 -14.65 19.77 -8.29
N PHE A 214 -14.51 20.61 -7.26
CA PHE A 214 -15.36 20.59 -6.06
C PHE A 214 -16.84 20.70 -6.40
N ASP A 215 -17.19 21.49 -7.43
CA ASP A 215 -18.58 21.65 -7.87
C ASP A 215 -19.17 20.33 -8.41
N ILE A 216 -18.39 19.49 -9.08
CA ILE A 216 -18.83 18.17 -9.55
C ILE A 216 -18.88 17.19 -8.39
N LEU A 217 -17.86 17.19 -7.52
CA LEU A 217 -17.84 16.33 -6.33
C LEU A 217 -19.06 16.60 -5.43
N GLU A 218 -19.47 17.86 -5.30
CA GLU A 218 -20.65 18.28 -4.55
C GLU A 218 -21.96 17.74 -5.17
N THR A 219 -22.04 17.54 -6.49
CA THR A 219 -23.23 16.91 -7.12
C THR A 219 -23.29 15.40 -6.93
N VAL A 220 -22.15 14.76 -6.66
CA VAL A 220 -22.06 13.30 -6.41
C VAL A 220 -22.35 12.99 -4.94
N ILE A 221 -22.08 13.93 -4.03
CA ILE A 221 -22.40 13.81 -2.62
C ILE A 221 -23.90 14.12 -2.43
N ASN A 222 -24.70 13.08 -2.19
CA ASN A 222 -26.15 13.16 -1.93
C ASN A 222 -26.51 13.74 -0.55
N GLU A 223 -25.72 14.67 -0.02
CA GLU A 223 -26.02 15.35 1.25
C GLU A 223 -26.37 16.82 0.98
N ALA A 224 -27.51 17.26 1.52
CA ALA A 224 -27.90 18.66 1.39
C ALA A 224 -26.88 19.57 2.12
N PRO A 225 -26.45 20.68 1.51
CA PRO A 225 -25.43 21.55 2.08
C PRO A 225 -25.91 22.13 3.42
N LYS A 226 -24.99 22.33 4.37
CA LYS A 226 -25.28 22.82 5.72
C LYS A 226 -24.71 24.22 5.94
N CYS A 227 -25.35 25.00 6.81
CA CYS A 227 -24.91 26.35 7.13
C CYS A 227 -23.67 26.33 8.03
N ALA A 228 -22.65 27.11 7.67
CA ALA A 228 -21.39 27.21 8.41
C ALA A 228 -21.51 27.70 9.88
N ILE A 229 -22.63 28.30 10.28
CA ILE A 229 -22.86 28.75 11.67
C ILE A 229 -23.79 27.83 12.44
N CYS A 230 -25.01 27.60 11.93
CA CYS A 230 -26.06 26.91 12.68
C CYS A 230 -26.18 25.42 12.33
N GLY A 231 -25.53 24.95 11.25
CA GLY A 231 -25.62 23.56 10.81
C GLY A 231 -26.93 23.15 10.14
N GLU A 232 -27.94 24.04 10.10
CA GLU A 232 -29.19 23.81 9.37
C GLU A 232 -28.96 23.76 7.85
N GLN A 233 -29.92 23.19 7.11
CA GLN A 233 -29.84 23.10 5.66
C GLN A 233 -29.67 24.50 5.02
N ALA A 234 -28.61 24.63 4.23
CA ALA A 234 -28.28 25.84 3.51
C ALA A 234 -28.93 25.85 2.13
N THR A 235 -29.29 27.06 1.68
CA THR A 235 -29.86 27.28 0.34
C THR A 235 -29.09 28.32 -0.45
N LYS A 236 -28.18 29.05 0.20
CA LYS A 236 -27.47 30.19 -0.41
C LYS A 236 -25.98 30.04 -0.23
N ARG A 237 -25.23 30.28 -1.31
CA ARG A 237 -23.77 30.40 -1.29
C ARG A 237 -23.34 31.85 -1.13
N CYS A 238 -22.13 32.06 -0.65
CA CYS A 238 -21.49 33.38 -0.71
C CYS A 238 -21.40 33.83 -2.17
N SER A 239 -22.09 34.92 -2.54
CA SER A 239 -22.14 35.40 -3.92
C SER A 239 -20.78 35.82 -4.50
N ARG A 240 -19.78 36.03 -3.63
CA ARG A 240 -18.44 36.47 -4.01
C ARG A 240 -17.57 35.27 -4.41
N CYS A 241 -17.33 34.32 -3.50
CA CYS A 241 -16.45 33.17 -3.74
C CYS A 241 -17.17 31.88 -4.15
N GLN A 242 -18.49 31.79 -3.98
CA GLN A 242 -19.33 30.62 -4.26
C GLN A 242 -18.93 29.31 -3.54
N ARG A 243 -18.05 29.37 -2.52
CA ARG A 243 -17.56 28.17 -1.80
C ARG A 243 -18.23 27.87 -0.46
N GLU A 244 -18.76 28.88 0.21
CA GLU A 244 -19.31 28.74 1.57
C GLU A 244 -20.83 28.87 1.58
N TRP A 245 -21.49 28.03 2.40
CA TRP A 245 -22.94 27.88 2.43
C TRP A 245 -23.61 28.47 3.69
N TYR A 246 -24.77 29.08 3.48
CA TYR A 246 -25.57 29.70 4.52
C TYR A 246 -27.07 29.41 4.34
N CYS A 247 -27.79 29.25 5.45
CA CYS A 247 -29.25 29.15 5.42
C CYS A 247 -29.87 30.52 5.10
N ARG A 248 -29.32 31.62 5.64
CA ARG A 248 -29.83 33.00 5.49
C ARG A 248 -28.71 34.04 5.54
N ARG A 249 -29.01 35.28 5.10
CA ARG A 249 -28.04 36.39 5.04
C ARG A 249 -27.49 36.78 6.41
N GLU A 250 -28.30 36.67 7.47
CA GLU A 250 -27.87 36.95 8.85
C GLU A 250 -26.68 36.08 9.28
N CYS A 251 -26.71 34.78 8.96
CA CYS A 251 -25.60 33.87 9.23
C CYS A 251 -24.36 34.23 8.43
N GLN A 252 -24.50 34.67 7.18
CA GLN A 252 -23.37 35.13 6.38
C GLN A 252 -22.72 36.38 6.97
N VAL A 253 -23.51 37.36 7.42
CA VAL A 253 -23.00 38.60 8.03
C VAL A 253 -22.30 38.29 9.35
N LYS A 254 -22.86 37.39 10.16
CA LYS A 254 -22.24 36.94 11.42
C LYS A 254 -20.93 36.17 11.18
N HIS A 255 -20.84 35.40 10.10
CA HIS A 255 -19.62 34.65 9.75
C HIS A 255 -18.57 35.53 9.06
N TRP A 256 -18.98 36.66 8.47
CA TRP A 256 -18.15 37.49 7.59
C TRP A 256 -16.77 37.84 8.16
N PRO A 257 -16.60 38.21 9.45
CA PRO A 257 -15.27 38.52 9.99
C PRO A 257 -14.28 37.35 9.88
N LYS A 258 -14.75 36.10 9.95
CA LYS A 258 -13.92 34.90 9.78
C LYS A 258 -13.80 34.49 8.31
N HIS A 259 -14.89 34.58 7.56
CA HIS A 259 -14.93 34.17 6.15
C HIS A 259 -14.19 35.11 5.20
N LYS A 260 -14.10 36.42 5.50
CA LYS A 260 -13.57 37.45 4.59
C LYS A 260 -12.18 37.12 4.06
N ASN A 261 -11.24 36.75 4.94
CA ASN A 261 -9.86 36.46 4.55
C ASN A 261 -9.79 35.25 3.59
N MET A 262 -10.52 34.18 3.90
CA MET A 262 -10.62 33.00 3.03
C MET A 262 -11.31 33.33 1.69
N CYS A 263 -12.36 34.16 1.74
CA CYS A 263 -13.08 34.62 0.55
C CYS A 263 -12.19 35.43 -0.39
N ASP A 264 -11.33 36.30 0.13
CA ASP A 264 -10.42 37.12 -0.66
C ASP A 264 -9.31 36.24 -1.29
N MET A 265 -8.71 35.31 -0.53
CA MET A 265 -7.73 34.34 -1.06
C MET A 265 -8.29 33.49 -2.21
N ILE A 266 -9.52 32.99 -2.08
CA ILE A 266 -10.17 32.19 -3.13
C ILE A 266 -10.30 32.98 -4.44
N ILE A 267 -10.60 34.28 -4.34
CA ILE A 267 -10.78 35.14 -5.51
C ILE A 267 -9.43 35.46 -6.16
N GLU A 268 -8.38 35.67 -5.37
CA GLU A 268 -7.03 35.90 -5.89
C GLU A 268 -6.52 34.68 -6.68
N VAL A 269 -6.69 33.48 -6.12
CA VAL A 269 -6.33 32.23 -6.81
C VAL A 269 -7.12 32.08 -8.12
N ALA A 270 -8.45 32.27 -8.10
CA ALA A 270 -9.28 32.16 -9.30
C ALA A 270 -8.87 33.14 -10.42
N LYS A 271 -8.48 34.38 -10.06
CA LYS A 271 -7.98 35.38 -11.02
C LYS A 271 -6.63 35.00 -11.64
N SER A 272 -5.73 34.42 -10.84
CA SER A 272 -4.43 33.96 -11.31
C SER A 272 -4.57 32.81 -12.32
N GLU A 273 -5.50 31.88 -12.10
CA GLU A 273 -5.79 30.77 -13.00
C GLU A 273 -6.37 31.22 -14.35
N THR A 274 -7.26 32.22 -14.36
CA THR A 274 -7.80 32.79 -15.61
C THR A 274 -6.75 33.56 -16.44
N SER A 275 -5.72 34.09 -15.79
CA SER A 275 -4.66 34.87 -16.47
C SER A 275 -3.64 33.98 -17.17
N ASN A 276 -3.33 32.80 -16.59
CA ASN A 276 -2.41 31.82 -17.18
C ASN A 276 -3.02 30.99 -18.32
N ASN A 277 -4.36 30.89 -18.42
CA ASN A 277 -5.05 30.18 -19.51
C ASN A 277 -5.33 31.06 -20.75
N SER A 278 -4.89 32.32 -20.75
CA SER A 278 -5.11 33.30 -21.84
C SER A 278 -3.82 33.65 -22.63
N GLN A 279 -2.71 32.95 -22.36
CA GLN A 279 -1.46 32.97 -23.12
C GLN A 279 -1.19 31.59 -23.70
#